data_AF-A0A7W1UWA8-F1
#
_entry.id   AF-A0A7W1UWA8-F1
#
_cell.length_a   1.000
_cell.length_b   1.000
_cell.length_c   1.000
_cell.angle_alpha   90.00
_cell.angle_beta   90.00
_cell.angle_gamma   90.00
#
_symmetry.space_group_name_H-M   'P 1'
#
loop_
_entity.id
_entity.type
_entity.pdbx_description
1 polymer ?
#
loop_
_entity_poly.entity_id
_entity_poly.type
_entity_poly.pdbx_seq_one_letter_code
_entity_poly.pdbx_strand_id
1 'polypeptide(L)'
;KTLTIVNYGATAAFTAGWRHRTTGPLHALLTLWTLTYRNSWSMVFHNDNLVVLHGAIVGVSPSADAVSLGARRLSSPTSPSWRYGWPLQLANAVTVITYALAAVAKLRGPLGLRWASGSSLRDQVAVDGIRKSALVCSGDGLSPAVVLIERRPELWRLLATGSLLLELGAPLALVDRRLGRAWSVAAWSMHVGIKAIMRITFRYQLSGITYAPFFDLERLLPPIAARPLPAMGAAA
;
A
#
# COMPACT_ATOMS: atom_id res chain seq x y z
N LYS A 1 4.15 -1.27 -27.46
CA LYS A 1 3.28 -0.08 -27.64
C LYS A 1 1.81 -0.42 -27.44
N THR A 2 1.25 -1.38 -28.17
CA THR A 2 -0.16 -1.82 -28.05
C THR A 2 -0.54 -2.26 -26.63
N LEU A 3 0.23 -3.16 -26.01
CA LEU A 3 -0.03 -3.63 -24.64
C LEU A 3 -0.03 -2.48 -23.61
N THR A 4 0.85 -1.51 -23.79
CA THR A 4 0.94 -0.33 -22.92
C THR A 4 -0.30 0.57 -23.02
N ILE A 5 -0.78 0.81 -24.23
CA ILE A 5 -2.03 1.56 -24.48
C ILE A 5 -3.22 0.84 -23.84
N VAL A 6 -3.31 -0.48 -24.04
CA VAL A 6 -4.34 -1.32 -23.43
C VAL A 6 -4.29 -1.24 -21.90
N ASN A 7 -3.10 -1.30 -21.31
CA ASN A 7 -2.94 -1.20 -19.86
C ASN A 7 -3.38 0.17 -19.31
N TYR A 8 -2.99 1.27 -19.96
CA TYR A 8 -3.43 2.60 -19.54
C TYR A 8 -4.95 2.80 -19.71
N GLY A 9 -5.52 2.32 -20.83
CA GLY A 9 -6.96 2.35 -21.06
C GLY A 9 -7.74 1.55 -20.01
N ALA A 10 -7.28 0.33 -19.71
CA ALA A 10 -7.87 -0.51 -18.66
C ALA A 10 -7.79 0.16 -17.28
N THR A 11 -6.65 0.77 -16.95
CA THR A 11 -6.45 1.50 -15.68
C THR A 11 -7.36 2.73 -15.56
N ALA A 12 -7.51 3.50 -16.63
CA ALA A 12 -8.42 4.65 -16.65
C ALA A 12 -9.88 4.20 -16.48
N ALA A 13 -10.29 3.16 -17.21
CA ALA A 13 -11.63 2.59 -17.10
C ALA A 13 -11.93 2.00 -15.72
N PHE A 14 -10.97 1.28 -15.14
CA PHE A 14 -11.03 0.75 -13.77
C PHE A 14 -11.18 1.87 -12.74
N THR A 15 -10.33 2.90 -12.82
CA THR A 15 -10.38 4.07 -11.91
C THR A 15 -11.73 4.80 -12.00
N ALA A 16 -12.31 4.90 -13.21
CA ALA A 16 -13.63 5.50 -13.41
C ALA A 16 -14.80 4.58 -13.00
N GLY A 17 -14.53 3.32 -12.68
CA GLY A 17 -15.51 2.27 -12.44
C GLY A 17 -16.42 2.00 -13.66
N TRP A 18 -15.95 2.27 -14.87
CA TRP A 18 -16.70 2.00 -16.10
C TRP A 18 -16.66 0.51 -16.42
N ARG A 19 -17.83 -0.13 -16.49
CA ARG A 19 -17.97 -1.60 -16.72
C ARG A 19 -17.07 -2.41 -15.78
N HIS A 20 -17.04 -2.06 -14.50
CA HIS A 20 -16.11 -2.58 -13.49
C HIS A 20 -16.01 -4.11 -13.43
N ARG A 21 -17.13 -4.82 -13.65
CA ARG A 21 -17.15 -6.30 -13.72
C ARG A 21 -16.19 -6.88 -14.76
N THR A 22 -15.87 -6.13 -15.79
CA THR A 22 -14.92 -6.51 -16.85
C THR A 22 -13.60 -5.77 -16.70
N THR A 23 -13.64 -4.46 -16.46
CA THR A 23 -12.44 -3.61 -16.43
C THR A 23 -11.60 -3.81 -15.18
N GLY A 24 -12.21 -4.21 -14.06
CA GLY A 24 -11.53 -4.54 -12.82
C GLY A 24 -10.64 -5.79 -12.93
N PRO A 25 -11.17 -6.97 -13.29
CA PRO A 25 -10.35 -8.16 -13.49
C PRO A 25 -9.30 -7.97 -14.59
N LEU A 26 -9.66 -7.25 -15.68
CA LEU A 26 -8.71 -6.92 -16.74
C LEU A 26 -7.55 -6.07 -16.24
N HIS A 27 -7.82 -5.01 -15.47
CA HIS A 27 -6.78 -4.18 -14.85
C HIS A 27 -5.89 -4.99 -13.91
N ALA A 28 -6.48 -5.87 -13.09
CA ALA A 28 -5.73 -6.75 -12.19
C ALA A 28 -4.75 -7.65 -12.95
N LEU A 29 -5.23 -8.33 -14.00
CA LEU A 29 -4.40 -9.21 -14.83
C LEU A 29 -3.30 -8.46 -15.59
N LEU A 30 -3.61 -7.30 -16.17
CA LEU A 30 -2.63 -6.49 -16.89
C LEU A 30 -1.58 -5.89 -15.95
N THR A 31 -1.97 -5.47 -14.75
CA THR A 31 -1.05 -4.96 -13.73
C THR A 31 -0.15 -6.06 -13.21
N LEU A 32 -0.71 -7.23 -12.91
CA LEU A 32 0.04 -8.43 -12.54
C LEU A 32 1.05 -8.77 -13.64
N TRP A 33 0.60 -8.91 -14.89
CA TRP A 33 1.48 -9.20 -16.02
C TRP A 33 2.62 -8.20 -16.15
N THR A 34 2.30 -6.90 -16.09
CA THR A 34 3.28 -5.81 -16.26
C THR A 34 4.32 -5.83 -15.15
N LEU A 35 3.90 -5.97 -13.90
CA LEU A 35 4.81 -5.94 -12.75
C LEU A 35 5.55 -7.27 -12.55
N THR A 36 4.96 -8.42 -12.87
CA THR A 36 5.69 -9.69 -12.95
C THR A 36 6.79 -9.62 -14.01
N TYR A 37 6.47 -9.15 -15.22
CA TYR A 37 7.47 -8.99 -16.28
C TYR A 37 8.62 -8.06 -15.84
N ARG A 38 8.30 -6.90 -15.25
CA ARG A 38 9.34 -5.98 -14.75
C ARG A 38 10.18 -6.57 -13.62
N ASN A 39 9.55 -7.28 -12.68
CA ASN A 39 10.21 -7.88 -11.52
C ASN A 39 11.05 -9.12 -11.88
N SER A 40 10.77 -9.80 -12.99
CA SER A 40 11.50 -11.01 -13.41
C SER A 40 12.71 -10.75 -14.31
N TRP A 41 12.75 -9.65 -15.07
CA TRP A 41 13.73 -9.47 -16.16
C TRP A 41 14.68 -8.28 -15.99
N SER A 42 14.48 -7.41 -14.99
CA SER A 42 15.32 -6.21 -14.87
C SER A 42 15.62 -5.76 -13.43
N MET A 43 14.65 -5.85 -12.50
CA MET A 43 14.87 -5.41 -11.13
C MET A 43 13.81 -5.96 -10.18
N VAL A 44 14.20 -6.54 -9.05
CA VAL A 44 13.27 -7.08 -8.05
C VAL A 44 12.76 -5.96 -7.13
N PHE A 45 11.58 -5.41 -7.43
CA PHE A 45 10.89 -4.42 -6.58
C PHE A 45 9.83 -5.11 -5.71
N HIS A 46 10.26 -5.67 -4.59
CA HIS A 46 9.36 -6.33 -3.64
C HIS A 46 8.28 -5.38 -3.08
N ASN A 47 8.51 -4.07 -3.09
CA ASN A 47 7.54 -3.07 -2.66
C ASN A 47 6.32 -2.93 -3.59
N ASP A 48 6.41 -3.40 -4.84
CA ASP A 48 5.32 -3.31 -5.84
C ASP A 48 4.27 -4.42 -5.68
N ASN A 49 4.60 -5.51 -4.97
CA ASN A 49 3.68 -6.63 -4.79
C ASN A 49 2.39 -6.22 -4.08
N LEU A 50 2.47 -5.31 -3.12
CA LEU A 50 1.32 -4.90 -2.33
C LEU A 50 0.29 -4.10 -3.16
N VAL A 51 0.75 -3.23 -4.07
CA VAL A 51 -0.16 -2.49 -4.96
C VAL A 51 -0.83 -3.42 -5.97
N VAL A 52 -0.13 -4.45 -6.45
CA VAL A 52 -0.72 -5.49 -7.32
C VAL A 52 -1.83 -6.22 -6.60
N LEU A 53 -1.55 -6.69 -5.37
CA LEU A 53 -2.52 -7.46 -4.60
C LEU A 53 -3.73 -6.61 -4.22
N HIS A 54 -3.53 -5.38 -3.73
CA HIS A 54 -4.64 -4.46 -3.45
C HIS A 54 -5.44 -4.11 -4.72
N GLY A 55 -4.76 -3.84 -5.84
CA GLY A 55 -5.39 -3.60 -7.12
C GLY A 55 -6.25 -4.78 -7.58
N ALA A 56 -5.76 -6.01 -7.39
CA ALA A 56 -6.51 -7.23 -7.70
C ALA A 56 -7.74 -7.39 -6.80
N ILE A 57 -7.60 -7.18 -5.50
CA ILE A 57 -8.72 -7.23 -4.54
C ILE A 57 -9.82 -6.24 -4.96
N VAL A 58 -9.45 -4.98 -5.21
CA VAL A 58 -10.41 -3.97 -5.67
C VAL A 58 -11.01 -4.35 -7.03
N GLY A 59 -10.18 -4.82 -7.97
CA GLY A 59 -10.56 -5.22 -9.32
C GLY A 59 -11.59 -6.34 -9.39
N VAL A 60 -11.56 -7.30 -8.46
CA VAL A 60 -12.51 -8.43 -8.44
C VAL A 60 -13.65 -8.25 -7.43
N SER A 61 -13.62 -7.16 -6.65
CA SER A 61 -14.65 -6.82 -5.67
C SER A 61 -15.74 -5.90 -6.26
N PRO A 62 -16.92 -5.79 -5.61
CA PRO A 62 -17.96 -4.84 -5.99
C PRO A 62 -17.61 -3.39 -5.61
N SER A 63 -16.37 -2.94 -5.81
CA SER A 63 -15.88 -1.63 -5.35
C SER A 63 -16.44 -0.43 -6.12
N ALA A 64 -17.02 -0.65 -7.30
CA ALA A 64 -17.58 0.41 -8.14
C ALA A 64 -19.08 0.66 -7.94
N ASP A 65 -19.72 -0.03 -6.98
CA ASP A 65 -21.18 0.03 -6.79
C ASP A 65 -21.67 1.36 -6.18
N ALA A 66 -20.81 2.07 -5.44
CA ALA A 66 -21.17 3.33 -4.77
C ALA A 66 -20.82 4.57 -5.60
N VAL A 67 -19.55 4.70 -6.01
CA VAL A 67 -19.04 5.87 -6.73
C VAL A 67 -18.35 5.42 -8.01
N SER A 68 -19.08 5.48 -9.13
CA SER A 68 -18.54 5.20 -10.46
C SER A 68 -19.38 5.85 -11.57
N LEU A 69 -18.81 5.94 -12.77
CA LEU A 69 -19.57 6.36 -13.97
C LEU A 69 -20.74 5.41 -14.29
N GLY A 70 -20.64 4.13 -13.91
CA GLY A 70 -21.69 3.12 -14.10
C GLY A 70 -22.77 3.14 -13.01
N ALA A 71 -22.39 3.39 -11.75
CA ALA A 71 -23.30 3.38 -10.59
C ALA A 71 -24.34 4.50 -10.63
N ARG A 72 -24.03 5.63 -11.27
CA ARG A 72 -24.97 6.76 -11.47
C ARG A 72 -26.28 6.37 -12.19
N ARG A 73 -26.35 5.19 -12.82
CA ARG A 73 -27.54 4.69 -13.52
C ARG A 73 -28.40 3.71 -12.71
N LEU A 74 -27.93 3.19 -11.58
CA LEU A 74 -28.56 2.05 -10.87
C LEU A 74 -28.92 2.32 -9.40
N SER A 75 -28.92 3.59 -8.98
CA SER A 75 -28.95 4.04 -7.58
C SER A 75 -30.19 3.59 -6.79
N SER A 76 -30.18 2.37 -6.28
CA SER A 76 -30.88 2.01 -5.05
C SER A 76 -29.87 2.06 -3.90
N PRO A 77 -30.26 2.53 -2.70
CA PRO A 77 -29.37 2.54 -1.55
C PRO A 77 -28.84 1.12 -1.27
N THR A 78 -27.53 0.95 -1.32
CA THR A 78 -26.89 -0.32 -1.00
C THR A 78 -26.98 -0.55 0.50
N SER A 79 -27.85 -1.49 0.90
CA SER A 79 -27.90 -1.94 2.29
C SER A 79 -26.55 -2.54 2.71
N PRO A 80 -26.13 -2.37 3.98
CA PRO A 80 -24.92 -3.00 4.50
C PRO A 80 -24.91 -4.50 4.17
N SER A 81 -23.84 -4.96 3.53
CA SER A 81 -23.73 -6.33 3.06
C SER A 81 -22.30 -6.83 3.19
N TRP A 82 -22.16 -8.10 3.58
CA TRP A 82 -20.87 -8.78 3.74
C TRP A 82 -19.99 -8.70 2.48
N ARG A 83 -20.61 -8.57 1.29
CA ARG A 83 -19.93 -8.44 -0.01
C ARG A 83 -18.98 -7.25 -0.10
N TYR A 84 -19.18 -6.23 0.73
CA TYR A 84 -18.31 -5.05 0.83
C TYR A 84 -17.32 -5.12 1.99
N GLY A 85 -17.47 -6.08 2.91
CA GLY A 85 -16.59 -6.25 4.07
C GLY A 85 -15.35 -7.08 3.79
N TRP A 86 -15.50 -8.22 3.10
CA TRP A 86 -14.39 -9.12 2.80
C TRP A 86 -13.23 -8.47 2.03
N PRO A 87 -13.44 -7.54 1.06
CA PRO A 87 -12.31 -6.93 0.33
C PRO A 87 -11.42 -6.10 1.24
N LEU A 88 -12.02 -5.36 2.19
CA LEU A 88 -11.29 -4.55 3.16
C LEU A 88 -10.52 -5.43 4.14
N GLN A 89 -11.13 -6.52 4.62
CA GLN A 89 -10.47 -7.50 5.48
C GLN A 89 -9.29 -8.16 4.78
N LEU A 90 -9.45 -8.55 3.51
CA LEU A 90 -8.38 -9.16 2.72
C LEU A 90 -7.24 -8.17 2.45
N ALA A 91 -7.55 -6.90 2.16
CA ALA A 91 -6.52 -5.86 1.98
C ALA A 91 -5.73 -5.62 3.29
N ASN A 92 -6.41 -5.56 4.43
CA ASN A 92 -5.76 -5.48 5.75
C ASN A 92 -4.87 -6.70 5.99
N ALA A 93 -5.38 -7.92 5.72
CA ALA A 93 -4.62 -9.16 5.91
C ALA A 93 -3.37 -9.20 5.01
N VAL A 94 -3.50 -8.88 3.73
CA VAL A 94 -2.36 -8.86 2.79
C VAL A 94 -1.32 -7.82 3.19
N THR A 95 -1.76 -6.63 3.62
CA THR A 95 -0.87 -5.60 4.15
C THR A 95 -0.07 -6.16 5.33
N VAL A 96 -0.76 -6.69 6.33
CA VAL A 96 -0.14 -7.25 7.55
C VAL A 96 0.82 -8.39 7.23
N ILE A 97 0.43 -9.32 6.35
CA ILE A 97 1.29 -10.42 5.92
C ILE A 97 2.58 -9.89 5.29
N THR A 98 2.51 -8.83 4.48
CA THR A 98 3.69 -8.24 3.83
C THR A 98 4.71 -7.75 4.86
N TYR A 99 4.27 -7.08 5.93
CA TYR A 99 5.14 -6.63 7.01
C TYR A 99 5.64 -7.79 7.87
N ALA A 100 4.79 -8.77 8.18
CA ALA A 100 5.18 -9.95 8.93
C ALA A 100 6.25 -10.76 8.18
N LEU A 101 6.12 -10.90 6.85
CA LEU A 101 7.13 -11.53 6.00
C LEU A 101 8.45 -10.74 6.00
N ALA A 102 8.40 -9.41 6.02
CA ALA A 102 9.60 -8.58 6.14
C ALA A 102 10.33 -8.81 7.48
N ALA A 103 9.59 -8.95 8.58
CA ALA A 103 10.16 -9.34 9.88
C ALA A 103 10.76 -10.74 9.85
N VAL A 104 10.03 -11.73 9.30
CA VAL A 104 10.54 -13.11 9.17
C VAL A 104 11.81 -13.13 8.34
N ALA A 105 11.88 -12.37 7.24
CA ALA A 105 13.09 -12.27 6.42
C ALA A 105 14.28 -11.69 7.22
N LYS A 106 14.05 -10.67 8.06
CA LYS A 106 15.08 -10.12 8.95
C LYS A 106 15.56 -11.16 9.98
N LEU A 107 14.63 -11.88 10.60
CA LEU A 107 14.93 -12.89 11.63
C LEU A 107 15.57 -14.16 11.08
N ARG A 108 15.25 -14.54 9.84
CA ARG A 108 15.84 -15.70 9.15
C ARG A 108 17.13 -15.36 8.41
N GLY A 109 17.44 -14.07 8.25
CA GLY A 109 18.70 -13.62 7.68
C GLY A 109 19.90 -13.92 8.58
N PRO A 110 21.14 -13.77 8.07
CA PRO A 110 22.36 -14.16 8.78
C PRO A 110 22.55 -13.55 10.17
N LEU A 111 21.96 -12.38 10.42
CA LEU A 111 22.05 -11.69 11.71
C LEU A 111 20.97 -12.12 12.72
N GLY A 112 19.84 -12.67 12.25
CA GLY A 112 18.68 -12.97 13.07
C GLY A 112 18.29 -11.82 14.01
N LEU A 113 18.16 -12.13 15.32
CA LEU A 113 17.86 -11.12 16.35
C LEU A 113 18.91 -10.00 16.43
N ARG A 114 20.17 -10.25 16.03
CA ARG A 114 21.21 -9.20 16.00
C ARG A 114 20.91 -8.11 14.97
N TRP A 115 19.93 -8.28 14.08
CA TRP A 115 19.41 -7.17 13.28
C TRP A 115 19.08 -5.94 14.13
N ALA A 116 18.48 -6.16 15.30
CA ALA A 116 18.11 -5.09 16.24
C ALA A 116 19.30 -4.29 16.77
N SER A 117 20.54 -4.78 16.62
CA SER A 117 21.75 -4.04 17.03
C SER A 117 21.96 -2.74 16.26
N GLY A 118 21.36 -2.60 15.08
CA GLY A 118 21.47 -1.42 14.21
C GLY A 118 22.58 -1.47 13.17
N SER A 119 23.53 -2.41 13.27
CA SER A 119 24.67 -2.47 12.34
C SER A 119 24.21 -2.74 10.90
N SER A 120 23.32 -3.70 10.69
CA SER A 120 22.81 -4.03 9.35
C SER A 120 22.09 -2.87 8.68
N LEU A 121 21.30 -2.13 9.47
CA LEU A 121 20.57 -0.97 8.98
C LEU A 121 21.55 0.14 8.58
N ARG A 122 22.54 0.42 9.43
CA ARG A 122 23.61 1.39 9.13
C ARG A 122 24.38 0.99 7.86
N ASP A 123 24.75 -0.28 7.73
CA ASP A 123 25.47 -0.80 6.57
C ASP A 123 24.65 -0.65 5.28
N GLN A 124 23.35 -0.96 5.32
CA GLN A 124 22.45 -0.78 4.18
C GLN A 124 22.33 0.69 3.77
N VAL A 125 22.20 1.59 4.74
CA VAL A 125 22.17 3.04 4.47
C VAL A 125 23.49 3.51 3.89
N ALA A 126 24.62 3.05 4.40
CA ALA A 126 25.95 3.41 3.90
C ALA A 126 26.17 2.92 2.46
N VAL A 127 25.86 1.67 2.16
CA VAL A 127 25.97 1.09 0.82
C VAL A 127 25.07 1.82 -0.17
N ASP A 128 23.82 2.10 0.20
CA ASP A 128 22.89 2.87 -0.62
C ASP A 128 23.41 4.29 -0.89
N GLY A 129 23.91 4.97 0.14
CA GLY A 129 24.50 6.32 0.03
C GLY A 129 25.72 6.35 -0.90
N ILE A 130 26.66 5.42 -0.74
CA ILE A 130 27.87 5.31 -1.58
C ILE A 130 27.49 5.06 -3.04
N ARG A 131 26.53 4.15 -3.29
CA ARG A 131 26.06 3.87 -4.66
C ARG A 131 25.44 5.10 -5.30
N LYS A 132 24.65 5.87 -4.56
CA LYS A 132 24.05 7.11 -5.05
C LYS A 132 25.10 8.17 -5.35
N SER A 133 26.07 8.39 -4.46
CA SER A 133 27.14 9.35 -4.72
C SER A 133 28.03 8.95 -5.89
N ALA A 134 28.22 7.65 -6.14
CA ALA A 134 29.05 7.15 -7.24
C ALA A 134 28.33 7.19 -8.60
N LEU A 135 27.00 6.99 -8.63
CA LEU A 135 26.23 6.83 -9.87
C LEU A 135 25.42 8.06 -10.27
N VAL A 136 25.13 8.97 -9.33
CA VAL A 136 24.32 10.17 -9.57
C VAL A 136 25.21 11.40 -9.48
N CYS A 137 25.51 12.04 -10.62
CA CYS A 137 26.30 13.28 -10.70
C CYS A 137 25.65 14.51 -10.01
N SER A 138 24.46 14.35 -9.41
CA SER A 138 23.64 15.45 -8.87
C SER A 138 23.97 15.84 -7.43
N GLY A 139 25.04 15.30 -6.81
CA GLY A 139 25.37 15.62 -5.41
C GLY A 139 24.39 15.04 -4.38
N ASP A 140 23.52 14.12 -4.80
CA ASP A 140 22.59 13.37 -3.94
C ASP A 140 23.32 12.26 -3.17
N GLY A 141 24.25 12.68 -2.29
CA GLY A 141 24.94 11.79 -1.36
C GLY A 141 24.12 11.47 -0.11
N LEU A 142 24.81 11.34 1.03
CA LEU A 142 24.19 11.09 2.33
C LEU A 142 23.22 12.21 2.71
N SER A 143 22.06 11.85 3.26
CA SER A 143 21.11 12.84 3.76
C SER A 143 21.65 13.53 5.04
N PRO A 144 21.24 14.78 5.32
CA PRO A 144 21.56 15.43 6.59
C PRO A 144 21.10 14.62 7.82
N ALA A 145 20.02 13.84 7.67
CA ALA A 145 19.53 12.95 8.71
C ALA A 145 20.57 11.88 9.09
N VAL A 146 21.31 11.33 8.12
CA VAL A 146 22.39 10.37 8.40
C VAL A 146 23.48 11.01 9.25
N VAL A 147 23.88 12.25 8.94
CA VAL A 147 24.91 12.97 9.72
C VAL A 147 24.47 13.15 11.18
N LEU A 148 23.18 13.41 11.43
CA LEU A 148 22.64 13.51 12.77
C LEU A 148 22.65 12.16 13.50
N ILE A 149 22.26 11.09 12.80
CA ILE A 149 22.19 9.73 13.36
C ILE A 149 23.59 9.19 13.64
N GLU A 150 24.57 9.46 12.78
CA GLU A 150 25.97 9.03 12.95
C GLU A 150 26.64 9.62 14.20
N ARG A 151 26.20 10.81 14.64
CA ARG A 151 26.65 11.42 15.90
C ARG A 151 26.10 10.70 17.14
N ARG A 152 25.12 9.80 16.96
CA ARG A 152 24.33 9.16 18.00
C ARG A 152 24.05 7.69 17.63
N PRO A 153 25.05 6.79 17.74
CA PRO A 153 24.94 5.40 17.30
C PRO A 153 23.75 4.62 17.89
N GLU A 154 23.30 5.00 19.08
CA GLU A 154 22.10 4.47 19.74
C GLU A 154 20.82 4.66 18.89
N LEU A 155 20.76 5.68 18.05
CA LEU A 155 19.63 5.88 17.13
C LEU A 155 19.56 4.79 16.07
N TRP A 156 20.69 4.24 15.62
CA TRP A 156 20.68 3.09 14.71
C TRP A 156 20.04 1.86 15.35
N ARG A 157 20.36 1.61 16.62
CA ARG A 157 19.75 0.53 17.40
C ARG A 157 18.25 0.78 17.59
N LEU A 158 17.85 2.01 17.91
CA LEU A 158 16.44 2.39 18.07
C LEU A 158 15.65 2.17 16.78
N LEU A 159 16.15 2.63 15.64
CA LEU A 159 15.49 2.49 14.34
C LEU A 159 15.40 1.02 13.89
N ALA A 160 16.47 0.25 14.09
CA ALA A 160 16.49 -1.17 13.75
C ALA A 160 15.57 -2.00 14.65
N THR A 161 15.56 -1.72 15.94
CA THR A 161 14.65 -2.37 16.90
C THR A 161 13.21 -1.98 16.62
N GLY A 162 12.94 -0.69 16.42
CA GLY A 162 11.61 -0.16 16.14
C GLY A 162 11.01 -0.72 14.85
N SER A 163 11.78 -0.76 13.76
CA SER A 163 11.32 -1.37 12.50
C SER A 163 11.02 -2.87 12.67
N LEU A 164 11.87 -3.62 13.37
CA LEU A 164 11.65 -5.04 13.62
C LEU A 164 10.41 -5.30 14.49
N LEU A 165 10.23 -4.54 15.57
CA LEU A 165 9.05 -4.64 16.44
C LEU A 165 7.77 -4.28 15.70
N LEU A 166 7.81 -3.23 14.87
CA LEU A 166 6.67 -2.80 14.09
C LEU A 166 6.24 -3.84 13.05
N GLU A 167 7.20 -4.48 12.41
CA GLU A 167 6.95 -5.55 11.43
C GLU A 167 6.47 -6.84 12.10
N LEU A 168 7.08 -7.25 13.23
CA LEU A 168 6.62 -8.41 14.01
C LEU A 168 5.25 -8.18 14.64
N GLY A 169 4.97 -6.94 15.03
CA GLY A 169 3.69 -6.53 15.60
C GLY A 169 2.58 -6.37 14.58
N ALA A 170 2.85 -6.50 13.27
CA ALA A 170 1.84 -6.35 12.24
C ALA A 170 0.58 -7.21 12.43
N PRO A 171 0.66 -8.50 12.83
CA PRO A 171 -0.53 -9.31 13.10
C PRO A 171 -1.48 -8.73 14.16
N LEU A 172 -0.95 -7.96 15.13
CA LEU A 172 -1.76 -7.30 16.15
C LEU A 172 -2.69 -6.23 15.57
N ALA A 173 -2.37 -5.70 14.39
CA ALA A 173 -3.21 -4.74 13.67
C ALA A 173 -4.58 -5.32 13.28
N LEU A 174 -4.71 -6.65 13.18
CA LEU A 174 -5.96 -7.34 12.85
C LEU A 174 -6.83 -7.65 14.08
N VAL A 175 -6.28 -7.55 15.29
CA VAL A 175 -6.98 -7.93 16.54
C VAL A 175 -8.00 -6.87 16.95
N ASP A 176 -7.62 -5.61 16.86
CA ASP A 176 -8.47 -4.49 17.27
C ASP A 176 -8.28 -3.27 16.33
N ARG A 177 -9.34 -2.48 16.15
CA ARG A 177 -9.34 -1.33 15.24
C ARG A 177 -8.38 -0.23 15.70
N ARG A 178 -8.22 -0.01 17.01
CA ARG A 178 -7.29 1.00 17.54
C ARG A 178 -5.85 0.57 17.32
N LEU A 179 -5.55 -0.70 17.57
CA LEU A 179 -4.23 -1.27 17.27
C LEU A 179 -3.92 -1.18 15.78
N GLY A 180 -4.87 -1.52 14.91
CA GLY A 180 -4.70 -1.41 13.46
C GLY A 180 -4.42 0.01 12.98
N ARG A 181 -5.12 1.01 13.53
CA ARG A 181 -4.88 2.44 13.22
C ARG A 181 -3.53 2.92 13.75
N ALA A 182 -3.20 2.61 14.99
CA ALA A 182 -1.93 3.01 15.59
C ALA A 182 -0.74 2.38 14.83
N TRP A 183 -0.84 1.09 14.52
CA TRP A 183 0.14 0.37 13.71
C TRP A 183 0.27 0.98 12.31
N SER A 184 -0.85 1.30 11.66
CA SER A 184 -0.87 1.94 10.33
C SER A 184 -0.13 3.27 10.30
N VAL A 185 -0.39 4.13 11.30
CA VAL A 185 0.32 5.41 11.46
C VAL A 185 1.82 5.17 11.67
N ALA A 186 2.18 4.23 12.55
CA ALA A 186 3.58 3.90 12.80
C ALA A 186 4.29 3.34 11.55
N ALA A 187 3.64 2.46 10.79
CA ALA A 187 4.15 1.89 9.54
C ALA A 187 4.33 2.97 8.46
N TRP A 188 3.37 3.89 8.34
CA TRP A 188 3.50 5.05 7.46
C TRP A 188 4.67 5.96 7.89
N SER A 189 4.76 6.29 9.18
CA SER A 189 5.86 7.11 9.73
C SER A 189 7.23 6.46 9.52
N MET A 190 7.32 5.12 9.62
CA MET A 190 8.55 4.39 9.29
C MET A 190 8.96 4.63 7.83
N HIS A 191 8.02 4.59 6.89
CA HIS A 191 8.32 4.85 5.47
C HIS A 191 8.73 6.30 5.21
N VAL A 192 8.12 7.27 5.90
CA VAL A 192 8.56 8.67 5.89
C VAL A 192 10.00 8.78 6.41
N GLY A 193 10.32 8.07 7.50
CA GLY A 193 11.67 7.99 8.05
C GLY A 193 12.68 7.39 7.06
N ILE A 194 12.34 6.29 6.39
CA ILE A 194 13.18 5.69 5.36
C ILE A 194 13.41 6.68 4.20
N LYS A 195 12.37 7.40 3.77
CA LYS A 195 12.53 8.45 2.74
C LYS A 195 13.44 9.58 3.21
N ALA A 196 13.34 10.01 4.46
CA ALA A 196 14.18 11.07 5.01
C ALA A 196 15.66 10.64 5.10
N ILE A 197 15.93 9.40 5.52
CA ILE A 197 17.28 8.87 5.74
C ILE A 197 17.91 8.42 4.42
N MET A 198 17.23 7.53 3.69
CA MET A 198 17.76 6.87 2.49
C MET A 198 17.37 7.56 1.19
N ARG A 199 16.48 8.56 1.20
CA ARG A 199 15.94 9.19 -0.02
C ARG A 199 15.24 8.22 -0.99
N ILE A 200 14.90 7.01 -0.56
CA ILE A 200 14.15 6.01 -1.34
C ILE A 200 12.66 6.30 -1.27
N THR A 201 11.96 6.25 -2.41
CA THR A 201 10.52 6.51 -2.48
C THR A 201 9.72 5.23 -2.66
N PHE A 202 9.02 4.82 -1.60
CA PHE A 202 8.00 3.77 -1.65
C PHE A 202 6.64 4.38 -1.94
N ARG A 203 6.32 4.60 -3.22
CA ARG A 203 5.16 5.41 -3.64
C ARG A 203 3.84 4.95 -3.03
N TYR A 204 3.59 3.65 -2.99
CA TYR A 204 2.31 3.09 -2.52
C TYR A 204 2.16 3.15 -0.98
N GLN A 205 3.26 2.99 -0.26
CA GLN A 205 3.30 3.05 1.19
C GLN A 205 3.25 4.51 1.65
N LEU A 206 4.00 5.41 1.00
CA LEU A 206 4.03 6.84 1.31
C LEU A 206 2.72 7.56 0.96
N SER A 207 1.96 7.08 -0.04
CA SER A 207 0.66 7.66 -0.38
C SER A 207 -0.41 7.47 0.71
N GLY A 208 -0.17 6.58 1.67
CA GLY A 208 -1.14 6.23 2.71
C GLY A 208 -2.24 5.26 2.25
N ILE A 209 -2.39 5.05 0.94
CA ILE A 209 -3.43 4.17 0.36
C ILE A 209 -3.28 2.73 0.87
N THR A 210 -2.04 2.28 1.09
CA THR A 210 -1.74 0.98 1.69
C THR A 210 -2.51 0.74 2.99
N TYR A 211 -2.67 1.79 3.82
CA TYR A 211 -3.27 1.69 5.16
C TYR A 211 -4.73 2.13 5.20
N ALA A 212 -5.26 2.65 4.10
CA ALA A 212 -6.63 3.13 4.00
C ALA A 212 -7.68 2.15 4.56
N PRO A 213 -7.59 0.81 4.35
CA PRO A 213 -8.62 -0.11 4.84
C PRO A 213 -8.65 -0.31 6.37
N PHE A 214 -7.69 0.26 7.13
CA PHE A 214 -7.73 0.32 8.61
C PHE A 214 -8.54 1.51 9.16
N PHE A 215 -8.94 2.44 8.29
CA PHE A 215 -9.67 3.65 8.63
C PHE A 215 -11.07 3.65 8.03
N ASP A 216 -11.99 4.35 8.69
CA ASP A 216 -13.40 4.44 8.28
C ASP A 216 -13.57 5.60 7.28
N LEU A 217 -12.81 5.56 6.19
CA LEU A 217 -12.75 6.65 5.21
C LEU A 217 -14.08 6.90 4.50
N GLU A 218 -14.97 5.91 4.48
CA GLU A 218 -16.34 6.05 3.99
C GLU A 218 -17.13 7.15 4.71
N ARG A 219 -16.77 7.47 5.96
CA ARG A 219 -17.41 8.55 6.73
C ARG A 219 -17.08 9.95 6.20
N LEU A 220 -16.05 10.08 5.38
CA LEU A 220 -15.66 11.35 4.75
C LEU A 220 -16.46 11.65 3.49
N LEU A 221 -17.16 10.66 2.94
CA LEU A 221 -18.00 10.84 1.76
C LEU A 221 -19.37 11.38 2.20
N PRO A 222 -19.91 12.40 1.52
CA PRO A 222 -21.27 12.85 1.78
C PRO A 222 -22.24 11.68 1.54
N PRO A 223 -23.36 11.60 2.30
CA PRO A 223 -24.40 10.63 2.02
C PRO A 223 -24.77 10.73 0.55
N ILE A 224 -24.60 9.64 -0.19
CA ILE A 224 -25.06 9.58 -1.58
C ILE A 224 -26.57 9.75 -1.49
N ALA A 225 -27.06 10.96 -1.85
CA ALA A 225 -28.47 11.27 -1.79
C ALA A 225 -29.22 10.17 -2.54
N ALA A 226 -30.00 9.39 -1.81
CA ALA A 226 -30.95 8.48 -2.41
C ALA A 226 -31.83 9.36 -3.29
N ARG A 227 -31.74 9.18 -4.61
CA ARG A 227 -32.63 9.87 -5.52
C ARG A 227 -34.04 9.48 -5.08
N PRO A 228 -34.94 10.42 -4.75
CA PRO A 228 -36.30 10.05 -4.39
C PRO A 228 -36.85 9.18 -5.52
N LEU A 229 -37.33 7.99 -5.16
CA LEU A 229 -38.04 7.14 -6.09
C LEU A 229 -39.11 8.01 -6.74
N PRO A 230 -39.24 8.03 -8.09
CA PRO A 230 -40.36 8.71 -8.71
C PRO A 230 -41.62 8.18 -8.03
N ALA A 231 -42.43 9.09 -7.47
CA ALA A 231 -43.69 8.73 -6.84
C ALA A 231 -44.43 7.81 -7.82
N MET A 232 -44.58 6.54 -7.43
CA MET A 232 -45.47 5.65 -8.17
C MET A 232 -46.82 6.35 -8.15
N GLY A 233 -47.27 6.74 -9.35
CA GLY A 233 -48.51 7.47 -9.52
C GLY A 233 -49.60 6.78 -8.72
N ALA A 234 -50.33 7.57 -7.95
CA ALA A 234 -51.65 7.21 -7.48
C ALA A 234 -52.50 6.96 -8.75
N ALA A 235 -52.55 5.71 -9.17
CA ALA A 235 -53.60 5.22 -10.05
C ALA A 235 -54.78 4.88 -9.15
N ALA A 236 -55.69 5.84 -9.02
CA ALA A 236 -57.09 5.64 -8.64
C ALA A 236 -57.90 6.76 -9.30
#